data_AF-A0AA37SBF7-F1
#
_entry.id   AF-A0AA37SBF7-F1
#
_cell.length_a   1.000
_cell.length_b   1.000
_cell.length_c   1.000
_cell.angle_alpha   90.00
_cell.angle_beta   90.00
_cell.angle_gamma   90.00
#
_symmetry.space_group_name_H-M   'P 1'
#
loop_
_entity.id
_entity.type
_entity.pdbx_description
1 polymer ?
#
loop_
_entity_poly.entity_id
_entity_poly.type
_entity_poly.pdbx_seq_one_letter_code
_entity_poly.pdbx_strand_id
1 'polypeptide(L)'
;MSKERAHGIKDYPTLLGEIRKRPQVFLGGAERSVVLLSAFIGGIKYGEYFHSVPDHKKLGGFSWDSFENWVEEMFNPRRLTLDSMSLAAHLTSNDQEGFDLWFLWLDAFRGL
;
A
#
# COMPACT_ATOMS: atom_id res chain seq x y z
N MET A 1 -15.88 1.89 19.06
CA MET A 1 -14.44 1.80 18.69
C MET A 1 -13.68 2.87 19.48
N SER A 2 -12.75 2.48 20.35
CA SER A 2 -12.03 3.44 21.22
C SER A 2 -11.22 4.42 20.37
N LYS A 3 -11.44 5.72 20.63
CA LYS A 3 -10.77 6.87 20.00
C LYS A 3 -9.25 6.94 20.29
N GLU A 4 -8.70 6.05 21.11
CA GLU A 4 -7.32 6.12 21.58
C GLU A 4 -6.28 5.52 20.63
N ARG A 5 -6.64 4.59 19.72
CA ARG A 5 -5.64 3.84 18.94
C ARG A 5 -5.17 4.53 17.64
N ALA A 6 -5.91 5.52 17.15
CA ALA A 6 -5.54 6.26 15.93
C ALA A 6 -4.41 7.29 16.17
N HIS A 7 -4.02 7.55 17.42
CA HIS A 7 -3.02 8.57 17.78
C HIS A 7 -1.58 8.24 17.31
N GLY A 8 -1.32 7.04 16.79
CA GLY A 8 0.02 6.59 16.38
C GLY A 8 0.34 6.65 14.89
N ILE A 9 -0.65 6.70 14.00
CA ILE A 9 -0.42 6.65 12.55
C ILE A 9 -0.16 8.07 12.03
N LYS A 10 1.09 8.35 11.66
CA LYS A 10 1.53 9.68 11.17
C LYS A 10 2.08 9.64 9.75
N ASP A 11 2.37 8.46 9.23
CA ASP A 11 3.02 8.25 7.95
C ASP A 11 2.60 6.91 7.33
N TYR A 12 2.90 6.76 6.04
CA TYR A 12 2.63 5.52 5.31
C TYR A 12 3.37 4.31 5.86
N PRO A 13 4.68 4.36 6.23
CA PRO A 13 5.36 3.20 6.78
C PRO A 13 4.71 2.63 8.04
N THR A 14 4.25 3.49 8.95
CA THR A 14 3.53 3.08 10.16
C THR A 14 2.16 2.51 9.81
N LEU A 15 1.41 3.18 8.93
CA LEU A 15 0.11 2.70 8.47
C LEU A 15 0.22 1.31 7.82
N LEU A 16 1.13 1.15 6.86
CA LEU A 16 1.36 -0.10 6.13
C LEU A 16 1.81 -1.23 7.07
N GLY A 17 2.65 -0.91 8.06
CA GLY A 17 3.04 -1.86 9.10
C GLY A 17 1.84 -2.34 9.94
N GLU A 18 0.91 -1.45 10.28
CA GLU A 18 -0.30 -1.82 11.03
C GLU A 18 -1.31 -2.58 10.17
N ILE A 19 -1.46 -2.20 8.89
CA ILE A 19 -2.28 -2.94 7.92
C ILE A 19 -1.75 -4.37 7.77
N ARG A 20 -0.44 -4.56 7.58
CA ARG A 20 0.14 -5.91 7.42
C ARG A 20 -0.13 -6.82 8.63
N LYS A 21 -0.04 -6.28 9.85
CA LYS A 21 -0.29 -7.04 11.09
C LYS A 21 -1.76 -7.44 11.23
N ARG A 22 -2.69 -6.60 10.77
CA ARG A 22 -4.13 -6.73 11.04
C ARG A 22 -4.97 -6.28 9.83
N PRO A 23 -4.82 -6.91 8.65
CA PRO A 23 -5.38 -6.36 7.41
C PRO A 23 -6.89 -6.21 7.47
N GLN A 24 -7.60 -7.15 8.09
CA GLN A 24 -9.06 -7.13 8.20
C GLN A 24 -9.61 -5.94 9.02
N VAL A 25 -8.82 -5.38 9.94
CA VAL A 25 -9.23 -4.21 10.74
C VAL A 25 -9.29 -2.95 9.88
N PHE A 26 -8.45 -2.86 8.86
CA PHE A 26 -8.33 -1.69 7.99
C PHE A 26 -9.07 -1.86 6.67
N LEU A 27 -8.88 -3.02 6.04
CA LEU A 27 -9.35 -3.33 4.69
C LEU A 27 -10.74 -3.99 4.70
N GLY A 28 -11.15 -4.56 5.84
CA GLY A 28 -12.31 -5.44 5.92
C GLY A 28 -12.03 -6.81 5.28
N GLY A 29 -13.08 -7.48 4.80
CA GLY A 29 -12.99 -8.79 4.17
C GLY A 29 -12.70 -9.95 5.14
N ALA A 30 -12.84 -11.18 4.64
CA ALA A 30 -12.49 -12.38 5.40
C ALA A 30 -10.98 -12.66 5.37
N GLU A 31 -10.31 -12.26 4.29
CA GLU A 31 -8.91 -12.57 4.00
C GLU A 31 -8.13 -11.31 3.62
N ARG A 32 -6.80 -11.36 3.72
CA ARG A 32 -5.91 -10.30 3.21
C ARG A 32 -6.02 -10.21 1.69
N SER A 33 -5.90 -9.02 1.14
CA SER A 33 -6.25 -8.73 -0.24
C SER A 33 -5.43 -7.56 -0.78
N VAL A 34 -4.69 -7.77 -1.86
CA VAL A 34 -3.94 -6.69 -2.52
C VAL A 34 -4.88 -5.72 -3.24
N VAL A 35 -6.01 -6.22 -3.73
CA VAL A 35 -7.06 -5.37 -4.32
C VAL A 35 -7.67 -4.44 -3.28
N LEU A 36 -8.04 -4.94 -2.09
CA LEU A 36 -8.55 -4.09 -1.01
C LEU A 36 -7.48 -3.15 -0.46
N LEU A 37 -6.21 -3.58 -0.42
CA LEU A 37 -5.09 -2.69 -0.08
C LEU A 37 -4.98 -1.54 -1.08
N SER A 38 -5.04 -1.83 -2.39
CA SER A 38 -5.01 -0.82 -3.45
C SER A 38 -6.17 0.16 -3.35
N ALA A 39 -7.38 -0.36 -3.16
CA ALA A 39 -8.56 0.48 -2.95
C ALA A 39 -8.42 1.39 -1.71
N PHE A 40 -7.88 0.87 -0.61
CA PHE A 40 -7.71 1.61 0.63
C PHE A 40 -6.66 2.73 0.49
N ILE A 41 -5.46 2.41 -0.02
CA ILE A 41 -4.39 3.40 -0.24
C ILE A 41 -4.81 4.43 -1.30
N GLY A 42 -5.45 3.97 -2.38
CA GLY A 42 -6.04 4.82 -3.40
C GLY A 42 -7.05 5.79 -2.79
N GLY A 43 -7.95 5.31 -1.93
CA GLY A 43 -8.93 6.16 -1.22
C GLY A 43 -8.29 7.27 -0.40
N ILE A 44 -7.18 6.99 0.30
CA ILE A 44 -6.41 8.02 1.01
C ILE A 44 -5.85 9.05 0.03
N LYS A 45 -5.11 8.61 -1.00
CA LYS A 45 -4.47 9.50 -1.98
C LYS A 45 -5.50 10.36 -2.72
N TYR A 46 -6.62 9.77 -3.14
CA TYR A 46 -7.72 10.48 -3.79
C TYR A 46 -8.40 11.47 -2.85
N GLY A 47 -8.62 11.10 -1.59
CA GLY A 47 -9.15 12.02 -0.58
C GLY A 47 -8.24 13.22 -0.37
N GLU A 48 -6.94 13.00 -0.22
CA GLU A 48 -5.95 14.08 -0.08
C GLU A 48 -5.92 14.99 -1.31
N TYR A 49 -5.98 14.42 -2.51
CA TYR A 49 -6.04 15.16 -3.76
C TYR A 49 -7.32 16.00 -3.86
N PHE A 50 -8.49 15.38 -3.70
CA PHE A 50 -9.79 16.03 -3.86
C PHE A 50 -9.99 17.17 -2.85
N HIS A 51 -9.52 16.98 -1.62
CA HIS A 51 -9.60 18.00 -0.58
C HIS A 51 -8.41 18.97 -0.58
N SER A 52 -7.48 18.86 -1.55
CA SER A 52 -6.29 19.72 -1.65
C SER A 52 -5.53 19.82 -0.32
N VAL A 53 -5.34 18.68 0.35
CA VAL A 53 -4.66 18.62 1.65
C VAL A 53 -3.23 19.14 1.46
N PRO A 54 -2.77 20.12 2.26
CA PRO A 54 -1.39 20.61 2.17
C PRO A 54 -0.38 19.49 2.40
N ASP A 55 0.75 19.49 1.68
CA ASP A 55 1.74 18.40 1.72
C ASP A 55 2.22 18.07 3.15
N HIS A 56 2.39 19.08 4.00
CA HIS A 56 2.79 18.90 5.41
C HIS A 56 1.69 18.27 6.31
N LYS A 57 0.47 18.08 5.79
CA LYS A 57 -0.66 17.41 6.46
C LYS A 57 -1.04 16.08 5.81
N LYS A 58 -0.47 15.74 4.66
CA LYS A 58 -0.68 14.43 4.02
C LYS A 58 -0.02 13.34 4.86
N LEU A 59 -0.45 12.09 4.64
CA LEU A 59 0.25 10.93 5.13
C LEU A 59 1.63 10.89 4.45
N GLY A 60 2.68 11.30 5.17
CA GLY A 60 4.01 11.46 4.62
C GLY A 60 4.86 10.20 4.72
N GLY A 61 6.18 10.39 4.60
CA GLY A 61 7.19 9.38 4.97
C GLY A 61 7.35 8.22 3.99
N PHE A 62 6.74 8.29 2.80
CA PHE A 62 6.91 7.28 1.76
C PHE A 62 6.96 7.91 0.36
N SER A 63 8.01 7.60 -0.39
CA SER A 63 8.16 8.05 -1.77
C SER A 63 7.48 7.04 -2.71
N TRP A 64 6.20 7.28 -3.01
CA TRP A 64 5.42 6.41 -3.90
C TRP A 64 6.07 6.31 -5.28
N ASP A 65 6.45 7.43 -5.89
CA ASP A 65 7.04 7.43 -7.23
C ASP A 65 8.36 6.65 -7.28
N SER A 66 9.20 6.78 -6.24
CA SER A 66 10.45 6.00 -6.16
C SER A 66 10.19 4.50 -5.99
N PHE A 67 9.17 4.13 -5.21
CA PHE A 67 8.80 2.74 -5.02
C PHE A 67 8.22 2.13 -6.30
N GLU A 68 7.30 2.83 -6.97
CA GLU A 68 6.71 2.37 -8.22
C GLU A 68 7.75 2.20 -9.32
N ASN A 69 8.65 3.18 -9.50
CA ASN A 69 9.74 3.07 -10.47
C ASN A 69 10.65 1.88 -10.16
N TRP A 70 11.00 1.67 -8.89
CA TRP A 70 11.81 0.52 -8.49
C TRP A 70 11.11 -0.81 -8.75
N VAL A 71 9.80 -0.93 -8.46
CA VAL A 71 9.04 -2.14 -8.77
C VAL A 71 8.96 -2.37 -10.29
N GLU A 72 8.76 -1.32 -11.07
CA GLU A 72 8.73 -1.39 -12.53
C GLU A 72 10.05 -1.94 -13.08
N GLU A 73 11.18 -1.38 -12.63
CA GLU A 73 12.52 -1.81 -13.08
C GLU A 73 12.85 -3.24 -12.66
N MET A 74 12.47 -3.65 -11.45
CA MET A 74 12.88 -4.93 -10.87
C MET A 74 11.95 -6.10 -11.23
N PHE A 75 10.64 -5.86 -11.34
CA PHE A 75 9.63 -6.92 -11.41
C PHE A 75 8.69 -6.83 -12.62
N ASN A 76 8.79 -5.79 -13.45
CA ASN A 76 7.95 -5.63 -14.66
C ASN A 76 8.76 -5.73 -15.98
N PRO A 77 9.44 -6.84 -16.27
CA PRO A 77 10.27 -6.97 -17.49
C PRO A 77 9.45 -6.87 -18.79
N ARG A 78 8.14 -7.12 -18.71
CA ARG A 78 7.21 -7.02 -19.84
C ARG A 78 6.69 -5.60 -20.06
N ARG A 79 7.04 -4.63 -19.20
CA ARG A 79 6.59 -3.23 -19.27
C ARG A 79 5.07 -3.11 -19.36
N LEU A 80 4.37 -3.89 -18.54
CA LEU A 80 2.92 -3.78 -18.41
C LEU A 80 2.57 -2.41 -17.82
N THR A 81 1.47 -1.80 -18.25
CA THR A 81 0.98 -0.53 -17.71
C THR A 81 0.19 -0.76 -16.42
N LEU A 82 0.83 -1.39 -15.43
CA LEU A 82 0.24 -1.75 -14.14
C LEU A 82 1.04 -1.07 -13.02
N ASP A 83 0.35 -0.54 -12.01
CA ASP A 83 1.00 -0.15 -10.76
C ASP A 83 1.48 -1.38 -9.96
N SER A 84 2.28 -1.15 -8.93
CA SER A 84 2.89 -2.21 -8.13
C SER A 84 1.86 -3.19 -7.55
N MET A 85 0.71 -2.72 -7.07
CA MET A 85 -0.30 -3.59 -6.48
C MET A 85 -1.03 -4.42 -7.54
N SER A 86 -1.36 -3.81 -8.68
CA SER A 86 -1.97 -4.48 -9.83
C SER A 86 -1.00 -5.49 -10.46
N LEU A 87 0.29 -5.18 -10.50
CA LEU A 87 1.34 -6.09 -10.94
C LEU A 87 1.48 -7.28 -9.99
N ALA A 88 1.47 -7.05 -8.67
CA ALA A 88 1.50 -8.13 -7.68
C ALA A 88 0.29 -9.06 -7.83
N ALA A 89 -0.91 -8.50 -8.03
CA ALA A 89 -2.10 -9.28 -8.34
C ALA A 89 -1.95 -10.08 -9.65
N HIS A 90 -1.39 -9.46 -10.69
CA HIS A 90 -1.20 -10.11 -11.99
C HIS A 90 -0.20 -11.27 -11.96
N LEU A 91 0.84 -11.19 -11.13
CA LEU A 91 1.92 -12.18 -11.05
C LEU A 91 1.62 -13.36 -10.12
N THR A 92 0.47 -13.37 -9.44
CA THR A 92 0.13 -14.36 -8.42
C THR A 92 -1.16 -15.09 -8.74
N SER A 93 -1.42 -16.21 -8.06
CA SER A 93 -2.59 -17.05 -8.34
C SER A 93 -3.85 -16.57 -7.65
N ASN A 94 -3.70 -15.74 -6.61
CA ASN A 94 -4.80 -15.20 -5.83
C ASN A 94 -4.40 -13.90 -5.10
N ASP A 95 -5.42 -13.23 -4.58
CA ASP A 95 -5.32 -11.91 -3.97
C ASP A 95 -4.48 -11.89 -2.66
N GLN A 96 -4.43 -13.00 -1.92
CA GLN A 96 -3.60 -13.12 -0.72
C GLN A 96 -2.11 -13.21 -1.06
N GLU A 97 -1.77 -14.01 -2.08
CA GLU A 97 -0.41 -14.10 -2.59
C GLU A 97 0.06 -12.75 -3.14
N GLY A 98 -0.81 -12.03 -3.86
CA GLY A 98 -0.54 -10.66 -4.30
C GLY A 98 -0.25 -9.71 -3.13
N PHE A 99 -0.99 -9.86 -2.03
CA PHE A 99 -0.78 -9.03 -0.83
C PHE A 99 0.60 -9.30 -0.22
N ASP A 100 0.96 -10.57 -0.08
CA ASP A 100 2.25 -10.97 0.47
C ASP A 100 3.40 -10.56 -0.43
N LEU A 101 3.26 -10.74 -1.74
CA LEU A 101 4.26 -10.35 -2.72
C LEU A 101 4.51 -8.83 -2.69
N TRP A 102 3.44 -8.04 -2.64
CA TRP A 102 3.57 -6.59 -2.56
C TRP A 102 4.29 -6.14 -1.29
N PHE A 103 3.98 -6.74 -0.14
CA PHE A 103 4.70 -6.45 1.10
C PHE A 103 6.15 -6.95 1.09
N LEU A 104 6.46 -8.04 0.40
CA LEU A 104 7.83 -8.50 0.19
C LEU A 104 8.65 -7.51 -0.64
N TRP A 105 8.05 -6.92 -1.68
CA TRP A 105 8.66 -5.83 -2.43
C TRP A 105 8.87 -4.58 -1.59
N LEU A 106 7.87 -4.23 -0.77
CA LEU A 106 7.98 -3.10 0.16
C LEU A 106 9.13 -3.28 1.16
N ASP A 107 9.28 -4.48 1.73
CA ASP A 107 10.38 -4.80 2.65
C ASP A 107 11.74 -4.66 1.95
N ALA A 108 11.88 -5.27 0.77
CA ALA A 108 13.10 -5.22 -0.02
C ALA A 108 13.49 -3.78 -0.41
N PHE A 109 12.52 -2.95 -0.82
CA PHE A 109 12.76 -1.53 -1.12
C PHE A 109 13.23 -0.74 0.11
N ARG A 110 12.74 -1.09 1.29
CA ARG A 110 13.08 -0.43 2.55
C ARG A 110 14.33 -1.00 3.23
N GLY A 111 14.92 -2.06 2.68
CA GLY A 111 16.05 -2.77 3.28
C GLY A 111 15.71 -3.50 4.58
N LEU A 112 14.48 -4.03 4.68
CA LEU A 112 13.96 -4.77 5.85
C LEU A 112 13.99 -6.28 5.65
#